data_AF-A0A2W6ARD4-F1
#
_entry.id   AF-A0A2W6ARD4-F1
#
_cell.length_a   1.000
_cell.length_b   1.000
_cell.length_c   1.000
_cell.angle_alpha   90.00
_cell.angle_beta   90.00
_cell.angle_gamma   90.00
#
_symmetry.space_group_name_H-M   'P 1'
#
loop_
_entity.id
_entity.type
_entity.pdbx_description
1 polymer ?
#
loop_
_entity_poly.entity_id
_entity_poly.type
_entity_poly.pdbx_seq_one_letter_code
_entity_poly.pdbx_strand_id
1 'polypeptide(L)'
;MNRRRRHYVALMAIVAFAAAFRFWGLAWGLHDASISRRPHPDEWVVYWLFKWFGQSGTLDPCPQSASRCFFDWGSMYIYGAYAVHAVVDPVLSLLPSDVFGARADPEFVHSVVAGRITSAVASTLAVPVIYASGRTAFGSESGLAAAAVLAASALPIQLAHFATPDSTVLLLVSLVLLALLRAAKMQSGKWLVLGGLLAGLAVGTEYHMALLLCPLLATWASMTDRRRRWLVVASGCVVAGYLVSNPYVIVDSPSFAAAMRHTVLIHTVDSTAQYQGRFNAYGPDWLYVVRYPLGYGVGICFTIWSLLGLAWAVASRDRSQLILLAWIVPYGLVVSLSAAKFMRYSLPLMPALAILAGGVAWSLVTTRHRPLRSLAAAAALVAILYTVVYDSAYASLFSRPESRLVVTDWVQHNVATRSLLAYEQLPNGLINLPYFTSSLGYPPCFTQFRANWIAGSVRYVLTDGYDVEEHPRFSASSVQRFRASLANPQRFRVAERVHYEPAFLGLTFSIDASPHDWRYPDRDITVFRRLGPTPPRVAHCYRSVSAAVAALYPHAANG
;
A
#
# COMPACT_ATOMS: atom_id res chain seq x y z
N MET A 1 7.12 19.20 36.25
CA MET A 1 6.06 18.95 35.23
C MET A 1 5.23 17.73 35.64
N ASN A 2 3.91 17.85 35.81
CA ASN A 2 3.02 16.75 36.21
C ASN A 2 3.13 15.55 35.23
N ARG A 3 3.07 14.30 35.72
CA ARG A 3 3.17 13.06 34.93
C ARG A 3 2.22 13.06 33.73
N ARG A 4 0.98 13.52 33.93
CA ARG A 4 -0.01 13.65 32.85
C ARG A 4 0.46 14.60 31.74
N ARG A 5 1.08 15.74 32.10
CA ARG A 5 1.63 16.70 31.14
C ARG A 5 2.83 16.11 30.38
N ARG A 6 3.67 15.31 31.03
CA ARG A 6 4.77 14.57 30.35
C ARG A 6 4.24 13.61 29.28
N HIS A 7 3.20 12.84 29.59
CA HIS A 7 2.59 11.93 28.62
C HIS A 7 1.99 12.66 27.42
N TYR A 8 1.31 13.79 27.64
CA TYR A 8 0.78 14.59 26.53
C TYR A 8 1.89 15.18 25.67
N VAL A 9 2.95 15.72 26.27
CA VAL A 9 4.10 16.25 25.51
C VAL A 9 4.76 15.15 24.69
N ALA A 10 4.98 13.97 25.28
CA ALA A 10 5.54 12.82 24.57
C ALA A 10 4.65 12.37 23.40
N LEU A 11 3.33 12.28 23.62
CA LEU A 11 2.39 11.93 22.55
C LEU A 11 2.40 12.97 21.43
N MET A 12 2.39 14.26 21.76
CA MET A 12 2.45 15.32 20.75
C MET A 12 3.74 15.25 19.93
N ALA A 13 4.88 14.95 20.56
CA ALA A 13 6.14 14.75 19.85
C ALA A 13 6.06 13.53 18.90
N ILE A 14 5.49 12.41 19.36
CA ILE A 14 5.30 11.20 18.53
C ILE A 14 4.36 11.49 17.34
N VAL A 15 3.27 12.24 17.55
CA VAL A 15 2.33 12.61 16.48
C VAL A 15 2.98 13.58 15.49
N ALA A 16 3.74 14.55 15.97
CA ALA A 16 4.48 15.47 15.10
C ALA A 16 5.53 14.73 14.27
N PHE A 17 6.26 13.80 14.88
CA PHE A 17 7.19 12.91 14.17
C PHE A 17 6.44 12.07 13.11
N ALA A 18 5.33 11.44 13.47
CA ALA A 18 4.52 10.65 12.55
C ALA A 18 4.02 11.48 11.35
N ALA A 19 3.57 12.72 11.61
CA ALA A 19 3.13 13.65 10.57
C ALA A 19 4.28 14.03 9.65
N ALA A 20 5.44 14.40 10.19
CA ALA A 20 6.60 14.78 9.37
C ALA A 20 6.92 13.70 8.33
N PHE A 21 6.98 12.43 8.73
CA PHE A 21 7.30 11.32 7.83
C PHE A 21 6.20 10.99 6.81
N ARG A 22 4.93 11.30 7.09
CA ARG A 22 3.79 10.98 6.21
C ARG A 22 3.48 12.08 5.20
N PHE A 23 3.83 13.32 5.53
CA PHE A 23 3.62 14.48 4.65
C PHE A 23 4.89 14.87 3.87
N TRP A 24 6.07 14.51 4.35
CA TRP A 24 7.32 14.75 3.63
C TRP A 24 7.40 13.86 2.39
N GLY A 25 7.62 14.46 1.21
CA GLY A 25 7.71 13.69 -0.04
C GLY A 25 6.35 13.31 -0.64
N LEU A 26 5.25 13.93 -0.19
CA LEU A 26 3.90 13.66 -0.72
C LEU A 26 3.77 13.93 -2.24
N ALA A 27 4.60 14.83 -2.77
CA ALA A 27 4.69 15.14 -4.20
C ALA A 27 5.55 14.15 -5.01
N TRP A 28 6.07 13.08 -4.39
CA TRP A 28 6.92 12.10 -5.04
C TRP A 28 6.31 11.55 -6.33
N GLY A 29 7.09 11.57 -7.40
CA GLY A 29 6.68 11.04 -8.70
C GLY A 29 5.58 11.85 -9.42
N LEU A 30 5.23 13.05 -8.94
CA LEU A 30 4.23 13.92 -9.58
C LEU A 30 4.82 14.88 -10.64
N HIS A 31 6.15 14.94 -10.78
CA HIS A 31 6.77 15.75 -11.82
C HIS A 31 6.48 15.18 -13.22
N ASP A 32 5.96 16.00 -14.13
CA ASP A 32 5.48 15.61 -15.47
C ASP A 32 4.44 14.47 -15.43
N ALA A 33 3.75 14.29 -14.30
CA ALA A 33 2.81 13.20 -14.10
C ALA A 33 1.50 13.43 -14.83
N SER A 34 0.97 12.35 -15.40
CA SER A 34 -0.34 12.32 -16.06
C SER A 34 -0.98 10.96 -15.78
N ILE A 35 -2.23 10.77 -16.20
CA ILE A 35 -2.87 9.45 -16.12
C ILE A 35 -2.00 8.34 -16.74
N SER A 36 -1.28 8.64 -17.84
CA SER A 36 -0.40 7.72 -18.54
C SER A 36 1.00 7.61 -17.90
N ARG A 37 1.47 8.65 -17.22
CA ARG A 37 2.76 8.70 -16.50
C ARG A 37 2.51 8.77 -15.00
N ARG A 38 1.76 7.81 -14.47
CA ARG A 38 1.40 7.78 -13.06
C ARG A 38 2.46 7.04 -12.23
N PRO A 39 2.84 7.57 -11.06
CA PRO A 39 3.87 6.96 -10.22
C PRO A 39 3.40 5.63 -9.63
N HIS A 40 2.22 5.62 -9.00
CA HIS A 40 1.61 4.43 -8.42
C HIS A 40 0.44 3.94 -9.30
N PRO A 41 0.30 2.63 -9.53
CA PRO A 41 -0.64 2.08 -10.51
C PRO A 41 -2.09 2.35 -10.18
N ASP A 42 -2.47 2.38 -8.89
CA ASP A 42 -3.86 2.46 -8.42
C ASP A 42 -4.40 3.91 -8.30
N GLU A 43 -3.54 4.92 -8.34
CA GLU A 43 -3.95 6.33 -8.10
C GLU A 43 -4.81 6.91 -9.23
N TRP A 44 -4.81 6.26 -10.40
CA TRP A 44 -5.70 6.61 -11.51
C TRP A 44 -7.20 6.45 -11.16
N VAL A 45 -7.54 5.55 -10.23
CA VAL A 45 -8.92 5.33 -9.78
C VAL A 45 -9.47 6.61 -9.16
N VAL A 46 -8.66 7.24 -8.30
CA VAL A 46 -9.01 8.50 -7.63
C VAL A 46 -9.23 9.61 -8.64
N TYR A 47 -8.29 9.81 -9.57
CA TYR A 47 -8.43 10.79 -10.65
C TYR A 47 -9.74 10.60 -11.44
N TRP A 48 -9.99 9.38 -11.91
CA TRP A 48 -11.09 9.13 -12.81
C TRP A 48 -12.45 9.27 -12.12
N LEU A 49 -12.58 8.80 -10.87
CA LEU A 49 -13.81 8.97 -10.09
C LEU A 49 -14.05 10.44 -9.73
N PHE A 50 -13.02 11.19 -9.38
CA PHE A 50 -13.18 12.61 -9.02
C PHE A 50 -13.61 13.43 -10.22
N LYS A 51 -12.95 13.22 -11.37
CA LYS A 51 -13.35 13.79 -12.64
C LYS A 51 -14.79 13.45 -12.98
N TRP A 52 -15.17 12.18 -12.83
CA TRP A 52 -16.54 11.74 -13.06
C TRP A 52 -17.55 12.43 -12.15
N PHE A 53 -17.31 12.49 -10.84
CA PHE A 53 -18.21 13.15 -9.90
C PHE A 53 -18.35 14.64 -10.20
N GLY A 54 -17.26 15.30 -10.60
CA GLY A 54 -17.27 16.70 -11.03
C GLY A 54 -18.11 16.92 -12.29
N GLN A 55 -18.02 16.02 -13.27
CA GLN A 55 -18.76 16.10 -14.54
C GLN A 55 -20.24 15.75 -14.41
N SER A 56 -20.57 14.71 -13.64
CA SER A 56 -21.93 14.21 -13.49
C SER A 56 -22.73 15.01 -12.46
N GLY A 57 -22.06 15.69 -11.53
CA GLY A 57 -22.70 16.36 -10.40
C GLY A 57 -23.27 15.38 -9.35
N THR A 58 -22.93 14.10 -9.44
CA THR A 58 -23.36 13.05 -8.50
C THR A 58 -22.17 12.31 -7.92
N LEU A 59 -22.36 11.60 -6.80
CA LEU A 59 -21.35 10.71 -6.21
C LEU A 59 -21.50 9.26 -6.69
N ASP A 60 -22.06 9.08 -7.88
CA ASP A 60 -22.35 7.77 -8.47
C ASP A 60 -21.06 7.13 -9.00
N PRO A 61 -20.60 5.99 -8.43
CA PRO A 61 -19.42 5.29 -8.93
C PRO A 61 -19.66 4.57 -10.27
N CYS A 62 -20.81 4.76 -10.93
CA CYS A 62 -21.20 4.17 -12.21
C CYS A 62 -21.28 5.20 -13.35
N PRO A 63 -20.19 5.40 -14.12
CA PRO A 63 -20.13 6.51 -15.06
C PRO A 63 -20.83 6.36 -16.41
N GLN A 64 -21.07 5.14 -16.90
CA GLN A 64 -21.60 4.97 -18.25
C GLN A 64 -22.53 3.76 -18.42
N SER A 65 -22.34 2.67 -17.67
CA SER A 65 -23.26 1.53 -17.61
C SER A 65 -22.90 0.61 -16.43
N ALA A 66 -23.81 -0.33 -16.09
CA ALA A 66 -23.62 -1.33 -15.03
C ALA A 66 -22.29 -2.12 -15.11
N SER A 67 -21.73 -2.28 -16.32
CA SER A 67 -20.47 -3.00 -16.54
C SER A 67 -19.21 -2.18 -16.27
N ARG A 68 -19.34 -0.87 -16.00
CA ARG A 68 -18.24 0.07 -15.74
C ARG A 68 -18.29 0.69 -14.35
N CYS A 69 -19.17 0.20 -13.47
CA CYS A 69 -19.23 0.65 -12.09
C CYS A 69 -17.98 0.25 -11.31
N PHE A 70 -17.47 1.18 -10.49
CA PHE A 70 -16.33 0.90 -9.63
C PHE A 70 -16.79 0.52 -8.22
N PHE A 71 -16.71 -0.77 -7.90
CA PHE A 71 -16.99 -1.30 -6.57
C PHE A 71 -15.83 -2.11 -5.97
N ASP A 72 -14.64 -2.09 -6.57
CA ASP A 72 -13.48 -2.84 -6.06
C ASP A 72 -13.02 -2.35 -4.69
N TRP A 73 -13.20 -1.05 -4.42
CA TRP A 73 -13.06 -0.46 -3.08
C TRP A 73 -14.43 -0.06 -2.54
N GLY A 74 -14.54 -0.01 -1.23
CA GLY A 74 -15.67 0.66 -0.59
C GLY A 74 -15.57 2.18 -0.76
N SER A 75 -16.72 2.84 -0.84
CA SER A 75 -16.81 4.27 -1.16
C SER A 75 -16.42 5.21 -0.01
N MET A 76 -16.20 4.69 1.22
CA MET A 76 -15.81 5.51 2.38
C MET A 76 -14.53 6.33 2.12
N TYR A 77 -13.48 5.68 1.59
CA TYR A 77 -12.24 6.38 1.25
C TYR A 77 -12.45 7.36 0.10
N ILE A 78 -13.10 6.91 -0.98
CA ILE A 78 -13.30 7.70 -2.19
C ILE A 78 -14.07 8.99 -1.89
N TYR A 79 -15.19 8.91 -1.16
CA TYR A 79 -15.98 10.09 -0.82
C TYR A 79 -15.25 11.01 0.15
N GLY A 80 -14.54 10.46 1.14
CA GLY A 80 -13.70 11.25 2.04
C GLY A 80 -12.61 12.00 1.29
N ALA A 81 -11.92 11.31 0.38
CA ALA A 81 -10.86 11.88 -0.43
C ALA A 81 -11.39 12.91 -1.44
N TYR A 82 -12.59 12.70 -2.00
CA TYR A 82 -13.24 13.69 -2.87
C TYR A 82 -13.64 14.95 -2.10
N ALA A 83 -14.11 14.82 -0.86
CA ALA A 83 -14.36 15.97 0.01
C ALA A 83 -13.08 16.76 0.31
N VAL A 84 -11.95 16.06 0.52
CA VAL A 84 -10.63 16.71 0.64
C VAL A 84 -10.24 17.39 -0.67
N HIS A 85 -10.48 16.76 -1.81
CA HIS A 85 -10.22 17.34 -3.14
C HIS A 85 -10.99 18.64 -3.34
N ALA A 86 -12.28 18.69 -3.01
CA ALA A 86 -13.09 19.91 -3.11
C ALA A 86 -12.54 21.09 -2.28
N VAL A 87 -11.78 20.82 -1.22
CA VAL A 87 -11.14 21.85 -0.37
C VAL A 87 -9.73 22.21 -0.87
N VAL A 88 -8.97 21.22 -1.34
CA VAL A 88 -7.56 21.36 -1.71
C VAL A 88 -7.39 21.89 -3.14
N ASP A 89 -8.28 21.50 -4.06
CA ASP A 89 -8.19 21.86 -5.48
C ASP A 89 -8.16 23.38 -5.75
N PRO A 90 -8.98 24.22 -5.08
CA PRO A 90 -8.90 25.67 -5.25
C PRO A 90 -7.54 26.25 -4.82
N VAL A 91 -6.89 25.65 -3.82
CA VAL A 91 -5.58 26.09 -3.33
C VAL A 91 -4.48 25.67 -4.29
N LEU A 92 -4.52 24.44 -4.79
CA LEU A 92 -3.55 23.96 -5.78
C LEU A 92 -3.66 24.70 -7.10
N SER A 93 -4.87 25.12 -7.49
CA SER A 93 -5.12 25.92 -8.69
C SER A 93 -4.52 27.33 -8.65
N LEU A 94 -4.08 27.80 -7.48
CA LEU A 94 -3.33 29.07 -7.35
C LEU A 94 -1.83 28.90 -7.64
N LEU A 95 -1.33 27.67 -7.67
CA LEU A 95 0.08 27.40 -7.97
C LEU A 95 0.34 27.65 -9.46
N PRO A 96 1.57 28.09 -9.83
CA PRO A 96 1.96 28.16 -11.24
C PRO A 96 1.76 26.82 -11.95
N SER A 97 1.28 26.86 -13.19
CA SER A 97 0.92 25.67 -13.98
C SER A 97 2.09 24.71 -14.23
N ASP A 98 3.32 25.18 -14.06
CA ASP A 98 4.56 24.44 -14.27
C ASP A 98 5.22 23.96 -12.97
N VAL A 99 4.62 24.18 -11.79
CA VAL A 99 5.16 23.70 -10.49
C VAL A 99 5.43 22.20 -10.51
N PHE A 100 4.57 21.44 -11.18
CA PHE A 100 4.73 19.99 -11.33
C PHE A 100 5.36 19.59 -12.68
N GLY A 101 5.97 20.52 -13.42
CA GLY A 101 6.55 20.27 -14.73
C GLY A 101 5.59 20.61 -15.88
N ALA A 102 6.17 20.97 -17.02
CA ALA A 102 5.42 21.50 -18.17
C ALA A 102 4.49 20.48 -18.84
N ARG A 103 4.64 19.18 -18.57
CA ARG A 103 3.81 18.11 -19.14
C ARG A 103 2.89 17.46 -18.11
N ALA A 104 2.84 17.98 -16.89
CA ALA A 104 1.92 17.47 -15.88
C ALA A 104 0.47 17.74 -16.29
N ASP A 105 -0.41 16.79 -15.98
CA ASP A 105 -1.86 16.97 -16.05
C ASP A 105 -2.33 17.53 -14.69
N PRO A 106 -2.72 18.82 -14.61
CA PRO A 106 -3.08 19.44 -13.34
C PRO A 106 -4.25 18.73 -12.64
N GLU A 107 -5.25 18.27 -13.39
CA GLU A 107 -6.42 17.59 -12.84
C GLU A 107 -6.03 16.24 -12.20
N PHE A 108 -5.12 15.50 -12.85
CA PHE A 108 -4.53 14.28 -12.30
C PHE A 108 -3.73 14.57 -11.02
N VAL A 109 -2.82 15.54 -11.07
CA VAL A 109 -1.99 15.90 -9.93
C VAL A 109 -2.84 16.33 -8.73
N HIS A 110 -3.82 17.21 -8.92
CA HIS A 110 -4.67 17.70 -7.84
C HIS A 110 -5.49 16.57 -7.19
N SER A 111 -6.02 15.66 -8.01
CA SER A 111 -6.76 14.49 -7.52
C SER A 111 -5.87 13.56 -6.68
N VAL A 112 -4.66 13.26 -7.17
CA VAL A 112 -3.71 12.40 -6.46
C VAL A 112 -3.22 13.04 -5.17
N VAL A 113 -2.88 14.34 -5.19
CA VAL A 113 -2.47 15.06 -3.97
C VAL A 113 -3.57 15.01 -2.91
N ALA A 114 -4.84 15.26 -3.29
CA ALA A 114 -5.95 15.17 -2.35
C ALA A 114 -6.13 13.75 -1.76
N GLY A 115 -6.01 12.73 -2.61
CA GLY A 115 -6.04 11.33 -2.17
C GLY A 115 -4.91 10.97 -1.22
N ARG A 116 -3.67 11.43 -1.50
CA ARG A 116 -2.51 11.23 -0.64
C ARG A 116 -2.61 12.01 0.68
N ILE A 117 -3.12 13.24 0.67
CA ILE A 117 -3.39 14.01 1.90
C ILE A 117 -4.36 13.23 2.79
N THR A 118 -5.42 12.65 2.19
CA THR A 118 -6.38 11.84 2.93
C THR A 118 -5.71 10.63 3.60
N SER A 119 -4.85 9.91 2.86
CA SER A 119 -4.06 8.79 3.40
C SER A 119 -3.10 9.23 4.51
N ALA A 120 -2.36 10.32 4.31
CA ALA A 120 -1.42 10.86 5.29
C ALA A 120 -2.12 11.29 6.58
N VAL A 121 -3.23 12.02 6.48
CA VAL A 121 -4.05 12.41 7.63
C VAL A 121 -4.56 11.17 8.37
N ALA A 122 -5.13 10.19 7.67
CA ALA A 122 -5.67 8.99 8.29
C ALA A 122 -4.58 8.18 9.02
N SER A 123 -3.43 7.98 8.38
CA SER A 123 -2.27 7.27 8.95
C SER A 123 -1.69 8.02 10.16
N THR A 124 -1.63 9.36 10.14
CA THR A 124 -1.21 10.17 11.30
C THR A 124 -2.22 10.10 12.45
N LEU A 125 -3.52 10.19 12.16
CA LEU A 125 -4.58 10.11 13.17
C LEU A 125 -4.69 8.73 13.83
N ALA A 126 -4.23 7.67 13.17
CA ALA A 126 -4.17 6.35 13.78
C ALA A 126 -3.22 6.30 14.98
N VAL A 127 -2.13 7.09 14.98
CA VAL A 127 -1.12 7.11 16.06
C VAL A 127 -1.69 7.48 17.44
N PRO A 128 -2.39 8.60 17.64
CA PRO A 128 -3.01 8.91 18.92
C PRO A 128 -4.13 7.94 19.30
N VAL A 129 -4.79 7.31 18.33
CA VAL A 129 -5.79 6.25 18.58
C VAL A 129 -5.11 5.00 19.12
N ILE A 130 -3.98 4.57 18.56
CA ILE A 130 -3.17 3.47 19.09
C ILE A 130 -2.66 3.77 20.50
N TYR A 131 -2.20 5.00 20.76
CA TYR A 131 -1.87 5.43 22.12
C TYR A 131 -3.06 5.22 23.07
N ALA A 132 -4.25 5.67 22.68
CA ALA A 132 -5.45 5.53 23.49
C ALA A 132 -5.83 4.06 23.71
N SER A 133 -5.65 3.21 22.70
CA SER A 133 -5.91 1.76 22.77
C SER A 133 -4.94 1.07 23.72
N GLY A 134 -3.63 1.29 23.56
CA GLY A 134 -2.62 0.76 24.47
C GLY A 134 -2.76 1.29 25.89
N ARG A 135 -3.13 2.56 26.06
CA ARG A 135 -3.48 3.13 27.37
C ARG A 135 -4.69 2.46 28.01
N THR A 136 -5.70 2.13 27.20
CA THR A 136 -6.90 1.45 27.67
C THR A 136 -6.57 0.02 28.11
N ALA A 137 -5.80 -0.71 27.30
CA ALA A 137 -5.44 -2.11 27.56
C ALA A 137 -4.41 -2.27 28.69
N PHE A 138 -3.27 -1.58 28.62
CA PHE A 138 -2.07 -1.88 29.42
C PHE A 138 -1.48 -0.66 30.16
N GLY A 139 -2.02 0.54 29.95
CA GLY A 139 -1.61 1.76 30.65
C GLY A 139 -0.83 2.74 29.77
N SER A 140 -0.65 3.98 30.25
CA SER A 140 -0.16 5.10 29.43
C SER A 140 1.20 4.86 28.79
N GLU A 141 2.10 4.17 29.47
CA GLU A 141 3.48 3.94 29.00
C GLU A 141 3.48 2.91 27.85
N SER A 142 2.71 1.82 27.98
CA SER A 142 2.45 0.88 26.88
C SER A 142 1.78 1.57 25.69
N GLY A 143 0.86 2.51 25.96
CA GLY A 143 0.25 3.34 24.91
C GLY A 143 1.28 4.19 24.16
N LEU A 144 2.22 4.83 24.86
CA LEU A 144 3.27 5.62 24.21
C LEU A 144 4.19 4.74 23.38
N ALA A 145 4.57 3.57 23.89
CA ALA A 145 5.38 2.60 23.15
C ALA A 145 4.66 2.12 21.87
N ALA A 146 3.38 1.76 21.97
CA ALA A 146 2.57 1.34 20.83
C ALA A 146 2.43 2.45 19.77
N ALA A 147 2.25 3.70 20.20
CA ALA A 147 2.17 4.85 19.29
C ALA A 147 3.51 5.15 18.63
N ALA A 148 4.63 5.08 19.36
CA ALA A 148 5.97 5.29 18.81
C ALA A 148 6.29 4.24 17.72
N VAL A 149 5.93 2.99 17.97
CA VAL A 149 6.02 1.90 16.99
C VAL A 149 5.29 2.24 15.69
N LEU A 150 3.99 2.60 15.76
CA LEU A 150 3.21 2.87 14.56
C LEU A 150 3.68 4.15 13.85
N ALA A 151 4.11 5.15 14.64
CA ALA A 151 4.62 6.41 14.12
C ALA A 151 5.86 6.20 13.24
N ALA A 152 6.76 5.31 13.66
CA ALA A 152 8.01 5.05 12.98
C ALA A 152 7.87 4.02 11.85
N SER A 153 7.07 2.96 11.99
CA SER A 153 6.97 1.85 11.02
C SER A 153 6.91 2.27 9.54
N ALA A 154 7.82 1.76 8.69
CA ALA A 154 7.89 2.09 7.27
C ALA A 154 6.62 1.76 6.47
N LEU A 155 5.90 0.68 6.77
CA LEU A 155 4.71 0.24 6.03
C LEU A 155 3.56 1.26 6.08
N PRO A 156 3.09 1.71 7.26
CA PRO A 156 2.09 2.78 7.34
C PRO A 156 2.61 4.13 6.85
N ILE A 157 3.94 4.36 6.81
CA ILE A 157 4.52 5.56 6.19
C ILE A 157 4.40 5.46 4.67
N GLN A 158 4.81 4.34 4.07
CA GLN A 158 4.76 4.16 2.63
C GLN A 158 3.33 4.26 2.10
N LEU A 159 2.38 3.58 2.74
CA LEU A 159 0.97 3.60 2.36
C LEU A 159 0.29 4.95 2.64
N ALA A 160 0.90 5.85 3.42
CA ALA A 160 0.45 7.22 3.55
C ALA A 160 0.77 8.08 2.31
N HIS A 161 1.75 7.66 1.49
CA HIS A 161 2.16 8.37 0.27
C HIS A 161 1.39 7.93 -0.98
N PHE A 162 0.47 6.97 -0.85
CA PHE A 162 -0.35 6.51 -1.98
C PHE A 162 -1.81 6.90 -1.74
N ALA A 163 -2.47 7.37 -2.81
CA ALA A 163 -3.90 7.65 -2.82
C ALA A 163 -4.71 6.33 -2.89
N THR A 164 -4.69 5.57 -1.79
CA THR A 164 -5.33 4.26 -1.64
C THR A 164 -6.12 4.14 -0.32
N PRO A 165 -7.08 3.22 -0.19
CA PRO A 165 -7.90 3.07 1.01
C PRO A 165 -7.15 2.58 2.26
N ASP A 166 -5.93 2.02 2.11
CA ASP A 166 -5.20 1.31 3.17
C ASP A 166 -5.06 2.12 4.47
N SER A 167 -4.66 3.39 4.36
CA SER A 167 -4.46 4.26 5.52
C SER A 167 -5.78 4.61 6.23
N THR A 168 -6.89 4.64 5.50
CA THR A 168 -8.23 4.84 6.07
C THR A 168 -8.67 3.59 6.85
N VAL A 169 -8.40 2.40 6.31
CA VAL A 169 -8.63 1.13 7.02
C VAL A 169 -7.79 1.07 8.30
N LEU A 170 -6.52 1.46 8.26
CA LEU A 170 -5.66 1.52 9.45
C LEU A 170 -6.29 2.35 10.56
N LEU A 171 -6.80 3.55 10.24
CA LEU A 171 -7.47 4.42 11.20
C LEU A 171 -8.75 3.78 11.74
N LEU A 172 -9.62 3.27 10.86
CA LEU A 172 -10.91 2.72 11.26
C LEU A 172 -10.75 1.45 12.12
N VAL A 173 -9.85 0.55 11.74
CA VAL A 173 -9.50 -0.64 12.56
C VAL A 173 -8.97 -0.20 13.92
N SER A 174 -8.09 0.80 13.97
CA SER A 174 -7.58 1.35 15.24
C SER A 174 -8.70 1.90 16.13
N LEU A 175 -9.66 2.62 15.55
CA LEU A 175 -10.82 3.17 16.25
C LEU A 175 -11.78 2.07 16.73
N VAL A 176 -12.01 1.04 15.92
CA VAL A 176 -12.80 -0.15 16.31
C VAL A 176 -12.15 -0.83 17.52
N LEU A 177 -10.85 -1.13 17.45
CA LEU A 177 -10.14 -1.74 18.57
C LEU A 177 -10.18 -0.87 19.83
N LEU A 178 -10.04 0.47 19.70
CA LEU A 178 -10.18 1.39 20.83
C LEU A 178 -11.58 1.29 21.46
N ALA A 179 -12.64 1.33 20.64
CA ALA A 179 -14.01 1.27 21.11
C ALA A 179 -14.29 -0.07 21.81
N LEU A 180 -13.84 -1.18 21.23
CA LEU A 180 -14.00 -2.51 21.79
C LEU A 180 -13.25 -2.70 23.11
N LEU A 181 -12.00 -2.23 23.20
CA LEU A 181 -11.23 -2.23 24.45
C LEU A 181 -11.90 -1.38 25.54
N ARG A 182 -12.47 -0.23 25.18
CA ARG A 182 -13.25 0.61 26.12
C ARG A 182 -14.55 -0.06 26.53
N ALA A 183 -15.25 -0.72 25.62
CA ALA A 183 -16.46 -1.49 25.93
C ALA A 183 -16.17 -2.58 26.97
N ALA A 184 -15.09 -3.33 26.77
CA ALA A 184 -14.64 -4.39 27.68
C ALA A 184 -14.16 -3.85 29.04
N LYS A 185 -13.44 -2.73 29.05
CA LYS A 185 -12.92 -2.14 30.29
C LYS A 185 -14.01 -1.45 31.12
N MET A 186 -14.89 -0.69 30.46
CA MET A 186 -15.94 0.09 31.11
C MET A 186 -17.27 -0.67 31.22
N GLN A 187 -17.34 -1.92 30.72
CA GLN A 187 -18.56 -2.74 30.69
C GLN A 187 -19.74 -2.00 30.06
N SER A 188 -19.50 -1.37 28.92
CA SER A 188 -20.43 -0.41 28.31
C SER A 188 -20.89 -0.83 26.92
N GLY A 189 -22.19 -1.13 26.79
CA GLY A 189 -22.82 -1.44 25.51
C GLY A 189 -22.77 -0.29 24.50
N LYS A 190 -22.70 0.97 24.96
CA LYS A 190 -22.58 2.14 24.07
C LYS A 190 -21.27 2.11 23.26
N TRP A 191 -20.16 1.76 23.91
CA TRP A 191 -18.87 1.60 23.24
C TRP A 191 -18.88 0.40 22.29
N LEU A 192 -19.60 -0.69 22.62
CA LEU A 192 -19.79 -1.82 21.71
C LEU A 192 -20.58 -1.41 20.46
N VAL A 193 -21.64 -0.62 20.62
CA VAL A 193 -22.45 -0.08 19.51
C VAL A 193 -21.62 0.85 18.63
N LEU A 194 -20.83 1.75 19.23
CA LEU A 194 -19.89 2.59 18.46
C LEU A 194 -18.85 1.74 17.71
N GLY A 195 -18.32 0.69 18.34
CA GLY A 195 -17.44 -0.27 17.68
C GLY A 195 -18.10 -0.94 16.47
N GLY A 196 -19.38 -1.29 16.58
CA GLY A 196 -20.19 -1.79 15.46
C GLY A 196 -20.30 -0.78 14.32
N LEU A 197 -20.68 0.47 14.61
CA LEU A 197 -20.76 1.53 13.61
C LEU A 197 -19.43 1.74 12.86
N LEU A 198 -18.33 1.85 13.61
CA LEU A 198 -16.99 2.03 13.05
C LEU A 198 -16.53 0.82 12.23
N ALA A 199 -16.89 -0.41 12.65
CA ALA A 199 -16.61 -1.62 11.88
C ALA A 199 -17.40 -1.62 10.56
N GLY A 200 -18.64 -1.13 10.55
CA GLY A 200 -19.41 -0.89 9.33
C GLY A 200 -18.73 0.06 8.35
N LEU A 201 -18.19 1.18 8.85
CA LEU A 201 -17.41 2.12 8.03
C LEU A 201 -16.10 1.49 7.50
N ALA A 202 -15.45 0.63 8.29
CA ALA A 202 -14.27 -0.10 7.86
C ALA A 202 -14.59 -1.08 6.73
N VAL A 203 -15.69 -1.85 6.85
CA VAL A 203 -16.23 -2.70 5.77
C VAL A 203 -16.54 -1.86 4.54
N GLY A 204 -17.07 -0.66 4.75
CA GLY A 204 -17.36 0.29 3.70
C GLY A 204 -16.15 0.98 3.09
N THR A 205 -14.94 0.64 3.54
CA THR A 205 -13.67 1.04 2.93
C THR A 205 -13.05 -0.16 2.20
N GLU A 206 -12.98 -1.31 2.89
CA GLU A 206 -12.57 -2.59 2.32
C GLU A 206 -13.44 -3.73 2.88
N TYR A 207 -14.10 -4.48 1.99
CA TYR A 207 -15.13 -5.45 2.39
C TYR A 207 -14.65 -6.54 3.34
N HIS A 208 -13.38 -6.94 3.22
CA HIS A 208 -12.79 -7.99 4.05
C HIS A 208 -12.59 -7.55 5.51
N MET A 209 -12.79 -6.27 5.84
CA MET A 209 -12.91 -5.77 7.22
C MET A 209 -14.15 -6.32 7.94
N ALA A 210 -15.02 -7.07 7.27
CA ALA A 210 -16.13 -7.80 7.91
C ALA A 210 -15.66 -8.74 9.03
N LEU A 211 -14.39 -9.18 9.00
CA LEU A 211 -13.79 -9.96 10.08
C LEU A 211 -13.69 -9.20 11.41
N LEU A 212 -13.90 -7.88 11.45
CA LEU A 212 -14.01 -7.11 12.69
C LEU A 212 -15.23 -7.52 13.55
N LEU A 213 -16.15 -8.31 12.98
CA LEU A 213 -17.18 -9.01 13.76
C LEU A 213 -16.57 -9.99 14.79
N CYS A 214 -15.40 -10.58 14.51
CA CYS A 214 -14.73 -11.49 15.44
C CYS A 214 -14.31 -10.80 16.76
N PRO A 215 -13.52 -9.70 16.77
CA PRO A 215 -13.21 -8.98 17.99
C PRO A 215 -14.44 -8.32 18.64
N LEU A 216 -15.46 -7.94 17.84
CA LEU A 216 -16.73 -7.42 18.37
C LEU A 216 -17.47 -8.48 19.20
N LEU A 217 -17.60 -9.70 18.67
CA LEU A 217 -18.21 -10.84 19.35
C LEU A 217 -17.40 -11.24 20.60
N ALA A 218 -16.07 -11.31 20.48
CA ALA A 218 -15.20 -11.59 21.61
C ALA A 218 -15.35 -10.55 22.73
N THR A 219 -15.48 -9.28 22.37
CA THR A 219 -15.72 -8.18 23.31
C THR A 219 -17.05 -8.36 24.03
N TRP A 220 -18.14 -8.56 23.30
CA TRP A 220 -19.47 -8.81 23.89
C TRP A 220 -19.46 -10.02 24.82
N ALA A 221 -18.84 -11.13 24.40
CA ALA A 221 -18.72 -12.33 25.22
C ALA A 221 -17.88 -12.10 26.49
N SER A 222 -16.94 -11.16 26.46
CA SER A 222 -16.13 -10.80 27.64
C SER A 222 -16.83 -9.87 28.64
N MET A 223 -17.97 -9.28 28.26
CA MET A 223 -18.73 -8.37 29.12
C MET A 223 -19.55 -9.14 30.17
N THR A 224 -19.79 -8.51 31.31
CA THR A 224 -20.62 -9.02 32.40
C THR A 224 -22.10 -8.94 32.03
N ASP A 225 -22.56 -7.80 31.50
CA ASP A 225 -23.91 -7.61 30.98
C ASP A 225 -24.01 -8.08 29.52
N ARG A 226 -24.23 -9.39 29.32
CA ARG A 226 -24.38 -10.03 28.00
C ARG A 226 -25.79 -9.93 27.42
N ARG A 227 -26.53 -8.84 27.71
CA ARG A 227 -27.85 -8.63 27.10
C ARG A 227 -27.74 -8.70 25.58
N ARG A 228 -28.53 -9.59 24.98
CA ARG A 228 -28.59 -9.78 23.51
C ARG A 228 -28.86 -8.48 22.76
N ARG A 229 -29.60 -7.54 23.37
CA ARG A 229 -29.89 -6.21 22.79
C ARG A 229 -28.61 -5.48 22.35
N TRP A 230 -27.51 -5.56 23.12
CA TRP A 230 -26.30 -4.82 22.79
C TRP A 230 -25.60 -5.38 21.58
N LEU A 231 -25.59 -6.71 21.43
CA LEU A 231 -25.06 -7.37 20.26
C LEU A 231 -25.93 -7.08 19.03
N VAL A 232 -27.26 -7.16 19.16
CA VAL A 232 -28.20 -6.87 18.07
C VAL A 232 -28.05 -5.43 17.57
N VAL A 233 -28.02 -4.45 18.49
CA VAL A 233 -27.84 -3.04 18.13
C VAL A 233 -26.46 -2.80 17.53
N ALA A 234 -25.40 -3.39 18.08
CA ALA A 234 -24.06 -3.24 17.52
C ALA A 234 -23.96 -3.83 16.10
N SER A 235 -24.52 -5.03 15.87
CA SER A 235 -24.58 -5.63 14.52
C SER A 235 -25.44 -4.79 13.56
N GLY A 236 -26.57 -4.25 14.03
CA GLY A 236 -27.37 -3.30 13.25
C GLY A 236 -26.58 -2.04 12.88
N CYS A 237 -25.72 -1.55 13.77
CA CYS A 237 -24.82 -0.43 13.50
C CYS A 237 -23.68 -0.78 12.53
N VAL A 238 -23.21 -2.04 12.48
CA VAL A 238 -22.28 -2.49 11.41
C VAL A 238 -22.95 -2.32 10.05
N VAL A 239 -24.18 -2.82 9.91
CA VAL A 239 -24.94 -2.68 8.66
C VAL A 239 -25.19 -1.21 8.35
N ALA A 240 -25.61 -0.40 9.33
CA ALA A 240 -25.84 1.03 9.14
C ALA A 240 -24.57 1.78 8.70
N GLY A 241 -23.42 1.53 9.34
CA GLY A 241 -22.15 2.15 8.97
C GLY A 241 -21.73 1.79 7.54
N TYR A 242 -21.90 0.52 7.16
CA TYR A 242 -21.63 0.07 5.79
C TYR A 242 -22.54 0.77 4.77
N LEU A 243 -23.86 0.79 5.01
CA LEU A 243 -24.83 1.37 4.09
C LEU A 243 -24.68 2.89 3.96
N VAL A 244 -24.38 3.60 5.06
CA VAL A 244 -24.14 5.05 5.03
C VAL A 244 -22.91 5.39 4.22
N SER A 245 -21.85 4.57 4.30
CA SER A 245 -20.63 4.79 3.53
C SER A 245 -20.71 4.29 2.08
N ASN A 246 -21.66 3.39 1.76
CA ASN A 246 -21.82 2.76 0.45
C ASN A 246 -23.30 2.77 0.01
N PRO A 247 -23.91 3.95 -0.17
CA PRO A 247 -25.33 4.06 -0.51
C PRO A 247 -25.69 3.38 -1.84
N TYR A 248 -24.74 3.34 -2.79
CA TYR A 248 -24.96 2.75 -4.11
C TYR A 248 -25.09 1.22 -4.10
N VAL A 249 -24.78 0.56 -2.99
CA VAL A 249 -25.11 -0.87 -2.78
C VAL A 249 -26.63 -1.09 -2.79
N ILE A 250 -27.41 -0.10 -2.32
CA ILE A 250 -28.87 -0.12 -2.36
C ILE A 250 -29.38 0.47 -3.67
N VAL A 251 -28.86 1.63 -4.05
CA VAL A 251 -29.36 2.38 -5.22
C VAL A 251 -29.18 1.58 -6.51
N ASP A 252 -28.03 0.91 -6.69
CA ASP A 252 -27.75 0.07 -7.86
C ASP A 252 -27.23 -1.32 -7.44
N SER A 253 -28.08 -2.03 -6.70
CA SER A 253 -27.78 -3.39 -6.23
C SER A 253 -27.44 -4.39 -7.35
N PRO A 254 -28.04 -4.35 -8.57
CA PRO A 254 -27.65 -5.26 -9.65
C PRO A 254 -26.20 -5.05 -10.12
N SER A 255 -25.77 -3.79 -10.32
CA SER A 255 -24.40 -3.50 -10.73
C SER A 255 -23.40 -3.84 -9.63
N PHE A 256 -23.73 -3.55 -8.37
CA PHE A 256 -22.92 -3.97 -7.24
C PHE A 256 -22.77 -5.49 -7.18
N ALA A 257 -23.85 -6.24 -7.32
CA ALA A 257 -23.82 -7.71 -7.31
C ALA A 257 -22.99 -8.28 -8.47
N ALA A 258 -23.08 -7.68 -9.66
CA ALA A 258 -22.28 -8.05 -10.82
C ALA A 258 -20.77 -7.81 -10.57
N ALA A 259 -20.42 -6.64 -10.04
CA ALA A 259 -19.03 -6.31 -9.68
C ALA A 259 -18.48 -7.26 -8.61
N MET A 260 -19.21 -7.49 -7.51
CA MET A 260 -18.78 -8.41 -6.45
C MET A 260 -18.63 -9.84 -6.95
N ARG A 261 -19.53 -10.31 -7.83
CA ARG A 261 -19.38 -11.64 -8.46
C ARG A 261 -18.09 -11.72 -9.26
N HIS A 262 -17.77 -10.69 -10.04
CA HIS A 262 -16.53 -10.61 -10.80
C HIS A 262 -15.29 -10.61 -9.89
N THR A 263 -15.27 -9.77 -8.86
CA THR A 263 -14.18 -9.70 -7.87
C THR A 263 -13.96 -11.04 -7.18
N VAL A 264 -15.03 -11.71 -6.71
CA VAL A 264 -14.94 -13.02 -6.06
C VAL A 264 -14.39 -14.08 -7.03
N LEU A 265 -14.89 -14.15 -8.27
CA LEU A 265 -14.44 -15.14 -9.24
C LEU A 265 -12.94 -15.01 -9.51
N ILE A 266 -12.49 -13.79 -9.79
CA ILE A 266 -11.09 -13.49 -10.10
C ILE A 266 -10.18 -13.76 -8.89
N HIS A 267 -10.53 -13.25 -7.70
CA HIS A 267 -9.65 -13.32 -6.54
C HIS A 267 -9.75 -14.60 -5.70
N THR A 268 -10.71 -15.51 -5.98
CA THR A 268 -10.87 -16.77 -5.23
C THR A 268 -10.86 -18.02 -6.10
N VAL A 269 -11.69 -18.09 -7.14
CA VAL A 269 -11.86 -19.31 -7.96
C VAL A 269 -10.76 -19.41 -9.00
N ASP A 270 -10.47 -18.30 -9.68
CA ASP A 270 -9.50 -18.25 -10.77
C ASP A 270 -8.13 -17.72 -10.32
N SER A 271 -7.92 -17.46 -9.02
CA SER A 271 -6.71 -16.80 -8.54
C SER A 271 -5.43 -17.55 -8.92
N THR A 272 -5.46 -18.89 -8.90
CA THR A 272 -4.30 -19.71 -9.33
C THR A 272 -4.00 -19.56 -10.82
N ALA A 273 -5.04 -19.48 -11.66
CA ALA A 273 -4.91 -19.26 -13.10
C ALA A 273 -4.51 -17.80 -13.42
N GLN A 274 -5.05 -16.84 -12.68
CA GLN A 274 -4.77 -15.41 -12.82
C GLN A 274 -3.33 -15.08 -12.44
N TYR A 275 -2.84 -15.62 -11.32
CA TYR A 275 -1.52 -15.30 -10.79
C TYR A 275 -0.44 -16.31 -11.22
N GLN A 276 -0.82 -17.46 -11.81
CA GLN A 276 0.08 -18.49 -12.34
C GLN A 276 1.18 -18.93 -11.34
N GLY A 277 0.84 -18.98 -10.05
CA GLY A 277 1.80 -19.34 -8.99
C GLY A 277 2.94 -18.34 -8.79
N ARG A 278 2.87 -17.11 -9.31
CA ARG A 278 3.95 -16.09 -9.18
C ARG A 278 4.33 -15.81 -7.73
N PHE A 279 3.35 -15.85 -6.83
CA PHE A 279 3.54 -15.58 -5.42
C PHE A 279 4.27 -16.73 -4.69
N ASN A 280 4.39 -17.90 -5.33
CA ASN A 280 5.16 -19.04 -4.78
C ASN A 280 6.64 -18.70 -4.61
N ALA A 281 7.17 -17.74 -5.39
CA ALA A 281 8.54 -17.25 -5.23
C ALA A 281 8.80 -16.65 -3.84
N TYR A 282 7.75 -16.20 -3.15
CA TYR A 282 7.85 -15.64 -1.81
C TYR A 282 8.00 -16.72 -0.71
N GLY A 283 7.92 -18.00 -1.07
CA GLY A 283 8.05 -19.14 -0.15
C GLY A 283 6.70 -19.63 0.39
N PRO A 284 6.71 -20.39 1.50
CA PRO A 284 5.48 -20.92 2.07
C PRO A 284 4.52 -19.81 2.52
N ASP A 285 3.23 -19.96 2.21
CA ASP A 285 2.17 -18.99 2.48
C ASP A 285 2.13 -18.50 3.93
N TRP A 286 2.27 -19.42 4.88
CA TRP A 286 2.23 -19.14 6.33
C TRP A 286 3.43 -18.31 6.83
N LEU A 287 4.53 -18.25 6.08
CA LEU A 287 5.69 -17.41 6.41
C LEU A 287 5.61 -16.02 5.79
N TYR A 288 4.71 -15.78 4.83
CA TYR A 288 4.70 -14.55 4.04
C TYR A 288 4.60 -13.31 4.93
N VAL A 289 3.62 -13.26 5.84
CA VAL A 289 3.37 -12.10 6.71
C VAL A 289 4.57 -11.79 7.60
N VAL A 290 5.19 -12.82 8.19
CA VAL A 290 6.35 -12.66 9.07
C VAL A 290 7.57 -12.20 8.28
N ARG A 291 7.80 -12.76 7.10
CA ARG A 291 8.99 -12.48 6.29
C ARG A 291 8.94 -11.11 5.63
N TYR A 292 7.79 -10.70 5.10
CA TYR A 292 7.71 -9.50 4.26
C TYR A 292 7.03 -8.31 4.96
N PRO A 293 5.70 -8.29 5.23
CA PRO A 293 5.08 -7.24 6.02
C PRO A 293 5.75 -6.94 7.34
N LEU A 294 6.10 -7.96 8.13
CA LEU A 294 6.79 -7.73 9.41
C LEU A 294 8.30 -7.51 9.17
N GLY A 295 8.97 -8.39 8.43
CA GLY A 295 10.41 -8.28 8.21
C GLY A 295 10.86 -6.97 7.54
N TYR A 296 10.25 -6.63 6.39
CA TYR A 296 10.56 -5.41 5.64
C TYR A 296 9.67 -4.23 6.03
N GLY A 297 8.37 -4.46 6.21
CA GLY A 297 7.42 -3.37 6.40
C GLY A 297 7.61 -2.61 7.71
N VAL A 298 8.18 -3.24 8.73
CA VAL A 298 8.38 -2.60 10.05
C VAL A 298 9.75 -2.86 10.67
N GLY A 299 10.59 -3.65 9.98
CA GLY A 299 11.93 -4.01 10.43
C GLY A 299 11.96 -5.14 11.46
N ILE A 300 13.16 -5.73 11.61
CA ILE A 300 13.36 -6.93 12.43
C ILE A 300 13.09 -6.70 13.92
N CYS A 301 13.49 -5.54 14.47
CA CYS A 301 13.30 -5.25 15.88
C CYS A 301 11.81 -5.22 16.26
N PHE A 302 10.98 -4.54 15.47
CA PHE A 302 9.55 -4.49 15.75
C PHE A 302 8.86 -5.83 15.45
N THR A 303 9.34 -6.59 14.46
CA THR A 303 8.90 -7.98 14.25
C THR A 303 9.08 -8.82 15.51
N ILE A 304 10.27 -8.79 16.13
CA ILE A 304 10.55 -9.52 17.37
C ILE A 304 9.60 -9.08 18.48
N TRP A 305 9.42 -7.77 18.69
CA TRP A 305 8.51 -7.27 19.71
C TRP A 305 7.03 -7.63 19.46
N SER A 306 6.60 -7.66 18.20
CA SER A 306 5.26 -8.11 17.81
C SER A 306 5.04 -9.60 18.08
N LEU A 307 6.02 -10.45 17.74
CA LEU A 307 5.97 -11.89 18.01
C LEU A 307 6.02 -12.18 19.52
N LEU A 308 6.84 -11.47 20.29
CA LEU A 308 6.86 -11.55 21.74
C LEU A 308 5.51 -11.11 22.34
N GLY A 309 4.91 -10.03 21.81
CA GLY A 309 3.60 -9.55 22.22
C GLY A 309 2.50 -10.56 21.93
N LEU A 310 2.57 -11.24 20.79
CA LEU A 310 1.65 -12.31 20.40
C LEU A 310 1.80 -13.53 21.31
N ALA A 311 3.03 -13.99 21.55
CA ALA A 311 3.31 -15.11 22.45
C ALA A 311 2.84 -14.80 23.88
N TRP A 312 3.10 -13.58 24.36
CA TRP A 312 2.61 -13.09 25.64
C TRP A 312 1.07 -13.12 25.70
N ALA A 313 0.39 -12.61 24.66
CA ALA A 313 -1.06 -12.61 24.58
C ALA A 313 -1.66 -14.03 24.62
N VAL A 314 -1.06 -14.97 23.90
CA VAL A 314 -1.48 -16.38 23.88
C VAL A 314 -1.26 -17.07 25.22
N ALA A 315 -0.19 -16.70 25.95
CA ALA A 315 0.14 -17.27 27.24
C ALA A 315 -0.73 -16.73 28.38
N SER A 316 -0.88 -15.41 28.51
CA SER A 316 -1.60 -14.81 29.63
C SER A 316 -3.10 -14.66 29.42
N ARG A 317 -3.56 -14.55 28.16
CA ARG A 317 -4.98 -14.52 27.76
C ARG A 317 -5.85 -13.54 28.57
N ASP A 318 -5.31 -12.37 28.91
CA ASP A 318 -6.09 -11.31 29.53
C ASP A 318 -7.22 -10.86 28.58
N ARG A 319 -8.29 -10.29 29.14
CA ARG A 319 -9.45 -9.81 28.39
C ARG A 319 -9.05 -8.92 27.21
N SER A 320 -8.14 -7.96 27.43
CA SER A 320 -7.68 -7.06 26.37
C SER A 320 -6.92 -7.82 25.28
N GLN A 321 -6.10 -8.80 25.68
CA GLN A 321 -5.33 -9.63 24.76
C GLN A 321 -6.22 -10.54 23.93
N LEU A 322 -7.25 -11.14 24.52
CA LEU A 322 -8.21 -11.99 23.81
C LEU A 322 -8.97 -11.20 22.73
N ILE A 323 -9.33 -9.95 22.99
CA ILE A 323 -9.97 -9.08 21.99
C ILE A 323 -9.01 -8.80 20.82
N LEU A 324 -7.74 -8.51 21.11
CA LEU A 324 -6.72 -8.27 20.09
C LEU A 324 -6.42 -9.55 19.28
N LEU A 325 -6.33 -10.71 19.95
CA LEU A 325 -6.17 -12.01 19.31
C LEU A 325 -7.36 -12.38 18.42
N ALA A 326 -8.58 -12.04 18.85
CA ALA A 326 -9.79 -12.25 18.05
C ALA A 326 -9.82 -11.42 16.75
N TRP A 327 -8.95 -10.42 16.62
CA TRP A 327 -8.67 -9.74 15.35
C TRP A 327 -7.47 -10.36 14.61
N ILE A 328 -6.32 -10.46 15.31
CA ILE A 328 -5.05 -10.90 14.71
C ILE A 328 -5.18 -12.31 14.11
N VAL A 329 -5.81 -13.25 14.81
CA VAL A 329 -5.84 -14.65 14.36
C VAL A 329 -6.72 -14.82 13.11
N PRO A 330 -8.01 -14.43 13.09
CA PRO A 330 -8.83 -14.62 11.90
C PRO A 330 -8.31 -13.84 10.69
N TYR A 331 -7.94 -12.57 10.87
CA TYR A 331 -7.45 -11.75 9.75
C TYR A 331 -6.05 -12.20 9.28
N GLY A 332 -5.17 -12.54 10.23
CA GLY A 332 -3.83 -13.07 9.95
C GLY A 332 -3.88 -14.37 9.17
N LEU A 333 -4.83 -15.26 9.46
CA LEU A 333 -5.05 -16.48 8.69
C LEU A 333 -5.51 -16.17 7.26
N VAL A 334 -6.49 -15.27 7.09
CA VAL A 334 -7.00 -14.90 5.75
C VAL A 334 -5.88 -14.30 4.89
N VAL A 335 -5.12 -13.34 5.40
CA VAL A 335 -4.05 -12.71 4.61
C VAL A 335 -2.87 -13.66 4.36
N SER A 336 -2.56 -14.55 5.31
CA SER A 336 -1.48 -15.53 5.13
C SER A 336 -1.86 -16.60 4.12
N LEU A 337 -3.12 -17.03 4.07
CA LEU A 337 -3.59 -18.09 3.19
C LEU A 337 -4.09 -17.59 1.82
N SER A 338 -4.23 -16.27 1.63
CA SER A 338 -4.64 -15.68 0.36
C SER A 338 -3.64 -16.03 -0.75
N ALA A 339 -4.13 -16.43 -1.92
CA ALA A 339 -3.29 -16.68 -3.09
C ALA A 339 -2.59 -15.41 -3.59
N ALA A 340 -3.22 -14.24 -3.40
CA ALA A 340 -2.66 -12.94 -3.74
C ALA A 340 -1.84 -12.37 -2.58
N LYS A 341 -0.57 -12.04 -2.84
CA LYS A 341 0.36 -11.55 -1.82
C LYS A 341 0.81 -10.12 -2.09
N PHE A 342 0.32 -9.21 -1.26
CA PHE A 342 0.73 -7.80 -1.24
C PHE A 342 1.04 -7.41 0.21
N MET A 343 2.11 -6.64 0.42
CA MET A 343 2.49 -6.19 1.76
C MET A 343 1.41 -5.33 2.40
N ARG A 344 0.72 -4.51 1.60
CA ARG A 344 -0.35 -3.63 2.08
C ARG A 344 -1.51 -4.36 2.78
N TYR A 345 -1.82 -5.59 2.38
CA TYR A 345 -2.88 -6.39 3.01
C TYR A 345 -2.59 -6.75 4.47
N SER A 346 -1.36 -6.57 4.95
CA SER A 346 -1.04 -6.81 6.36
C SER A 346 -1.12 -5.55 7.22
N LEU A 347 -1.34 -4.38 6.62
CA LEU A 347 -1.47 -3.12 7.36
C LEU A 347 -2.55 -3.20 8.46
N PRO A 348 -3.72 -3.82 8.25
CA PRO A 348 -4.76 -3.88 9.28
C PRO A 348 -4.39 -4.75 10.50
N LEU A 349 -3.32 -5.56 10.44
CA LEU A 349 -2.76 -6.25 11.62
C LEU A 349 -1.97 -5.29 12.53
N MET A 350 -1.40 -4.22 11.97
CA MET A 350 -0.47 -3.33 12.67
C MET A 350 -1.04 -2.71 13.95
N PRO A 351 -2.31 -2.23 14.00
CA PRO A 351 -2.90 -1.69 15.22
C PRO A 351 -2.78 -2.63 16.42
N ALA A 352 -3.21 -3.89 16.26
CA ALA A 352 -3.24 -4.85 17.36
C ALA A 352 -1.84 -5.33 17.74
N LEU A 353 -0.97 -5.55 16.74
CA LEU A 353 0.43 -5.93 16.98
C LEU A 353 1.21 -4.83 17.71
N ALA A 354 1.04 -3.56 17.33
CA ALA A 354 1.66 -2.43 18.01
C ALA A 354 1.19 -2.30 19.47
N ILE A 355 -0.10 -2.50 19.74
CA ILE A 355 -0.64 -2.50 21.10
C ILE A 355 -0.05 -3.62 21.95
N LEU A 356 0.04 -4.84 21.42
CA LEU A 356 0.63 -5.99 22.12
C LEU A 356 2.14 -5.81 22.37
N ALA A 357 2.87 -5.33 21.37
CA ALA A 357 4.29 -5.02 21.47
C ALA A 357 4.58 -3.96 22.54
N GLY A 358 3.81 -2.87 22.56
CA GLY A 358 3.92 -1.85 23.61
C GLY A 358 3.56 -2.37 25.01
N GLY A 359 2.58 -3.28 25.07
CA GLY A 359 2.19 -3.99 26.30
C GLY A 359 3.32 -4.85 26.88
N VAL A 360 3.88 -5.74 26.06
CA VAL A 360 4.96 -6.66 26.49
C VAL A 360 6.28 -5.92 26.77
N ALA A 361 6.61 -4.89 25.97
CA ALA A 361 7.81 -4.09 26.22
C ALA A 361 7.74 -3.41 27.59
N TRP A 362 6.60 -2.82 27.91
CA TRP A 362 6.41 -2.18 29.21
C TRP A 362 6.41 -3.18 30.37
N SER A 363 5.79 -4.35 30.20
CA SER A 363 5.77 -5.38 31.25
C SER A 363 7.16 -5.90 31.58
N LEU A 364 8.03 -6.06 30.57
CA LEU A 364 9.42 -6.46 30.76
C LEU A 364 10.28 -5.35 31.37
N VAL A 365 10.10 -4.09 30.98
CA VAL A 365 10.86 -2.94 31.54
C VAL A 365 10.43 -2.58 32.97
N THR A 366 9.27 -3.06 33.42
CA THR A 366 8.78 -2.87 34.80
C THR A 366 8.90 -4.10 35.69
N THR A 367 9.50 -5.19 35.19
CA THR A 367 9.69 -6.41 35.97
C THR A 367 10.57 -6.17 37.20
N ARG A 368 10.33 -6.94 38.27
CA ARG A 368 11.15 -6.92 39.50
C ARG A 368 12.52 -7.57 39.30
N HIS A 369 12.66 -8.42 38.29
CA HIS A 369 13.89 -9.14 37.98
C HIS A 369 14.92 -8.21 37.31
N ARG A 370 15.85 -7.65 38.10
CA ARG A 370 16.79 -6.60 37.67
C ARG A 370 17.54 -6.87 36.36
N PRO A 371 18.17 -8.04 36.12
CA PRO A 371 18.92 -8.25 34.88
C PRO A 371 18.00 -8.31 33.65
N LEU A 372 16.82 -8.94 33.79
CA LEU A 372 15.82 -8.99 32.71
C LEU A 372 15.30 -7.59 32.38
N ARG A 373 15.08 -6.76 33.40
CA ARG A 373 14.67 -5.37 33.23
C ARG A 373 15.70 -4.56 32.43
N SER A 374 16.97 -4.63 32.81
CA SER A 374 18.04 -3.90 32.13
C SER A 374 18.19 -4.36 30.68
N LEU A 375 18.13 -5.67 30.44
CA LEU A 375 18.15 -6.25 29.10
C LEU A 375 16.95 -5.78 28.26
N ALA A 376 15.75 -5.80 28.82
CA ALA A 376 14.54 -5.35 28.13
C ALA A 376 14.58 -3.85 27.81
N ALA A 377 15.08 -3.02 28.73
CA ALA A 377 15.25 -1.59 28.50
C ALA A 377 16.27 -1.30 27.40
N ALA A 378 17.40 -2.02 27.41
CA ALA A 378 18.41 -1.93 26.35
C ALA A 378 17.84 -2.40 24.99
N ALA A 379 17.15 -3.54 24.96
CA ALA A 379 16.53 -4.08 23.75
C ALA A 379 15.44 -3.16 23.20
N ALA A 380 14.63 -2.53 24.06
CA ALA A 380 13.64 -1.55 23.64
C ALA A 380 14.29 -0.28 23.07
N LEU A 381 15.37 0.21 23.70
CA LEU A 381 16.12 1.36 23.19
C LEU A 381 16.76 1.06 21.83
N VAL A 382 17.42 -0.10 21.69
CA VAL A 382 17.99 -0.55 20.42
C VAL A 382 16.91 -0.68 19.35
N ALA A 383 15.75 -1.24 19.71
CA ALA A 383 14.63 -1.34 18.78
C ALA A 383 14.16 0.03 18.28
N ILE A 384 13.98 1.00 19.18
CA ILE A 384 13.60 2.37 18.79
C ILE A 384 14.66 3.01 17.88
N LEU A 385 15.94 2.91 18.24
CA LEU A 385 17.03 3.49 17.43
C LEU A 385 17.12 2.83 16.05
N TYR A 386 17.08 1.50 16.00
CA TYR A 386 17.06 0.74 14.75
C TYR A 386 15.87 1.14 13.88
N THR A 387 14.67 1.16 14.45
CA THR A 387 13.42 1.49 13.74
C THR A 387 13.50 2.91 13.18
N VAL A 388 13.92 3.91 13.96
CA VAL A 388 14.11 5.29 13.44
C VAL A 388 15.09 5.33 12.26
N VAL A 389 16.23 4.64 12.33
CA VAL A 389 17.22 4.61 11.23
C VAL A 389 16.66 3.87 10.01
N TYR A 390 16.06 2.70 10.22
CA TYR A 390 15.48 1.85 9.18
C TYR A 390 14.37 2.59 8.43
N ASP A 391 13.42 3.16 9.16
CA ASP A 391 12.27 3.84 8.57
C ASP A 391 12.67 5.16 7.91
N SER A 392 13.69 5.87 8.44
CA SER A 392 14.29 7.03 7.77
C SER A 392 14.94 6.66 6.44
N ALA A 393 15.59 5.49 6.37
CA ALA A 393 16.16 5.01 5.13
C ALA A 393 15.08 4.73 4.07
N TYR A 394 13.96 4.12 4.46
CA TYR A 394 12.84 3.88 3.56
C TYR A 394 12.09 5.16 3.16
N ALA A 395 11.83 6.06 4.10
CA ALA A 395 11.20 7.36 3.81
C ALA A 395 12.07 8.21 2.86
N SER A 396 13.40 8.05 2.89
CA SER A 396 14.30 8.76 1.98
C SER A 396 14.03 8.48 0.50
N LEU A 397 13.45 7.32 0.16
CA LEU A 397 13.11 6.95 -1.22
C LEU A 397 12.11 7.95 -1.84
N PHE A 398 11.17 8.47 -1.04
CA PHE A 398 10.21 9.48 -1.48
C PHE A 398 10.83 10.86 -1.72
N SER A 399 12.10 11.07 -1.32
CA SER A 399 12.86 12.28 -1.61
C SER A 399 13.69 12.17 -2.89
N ARG A 400 13.76 10.99 -3.50
CA ARG A 400 14.52 10.77 -4.74
C ARG A 400 13.63 11.00 -5.98
N PRO A 401 14.21 11.45 -7.10
CA PRO A 401 13.51 11.48 -8.38
C PRO A 401 13.06 10.07 -8.78
N GLU A 402 11.87 9.96 -9.37
CA GLU A 402 11.31 8.68 -9.77
C GLU A 402 12.18 8.00 -10.86
N SER A 403 12.45 6.68 -10.72
CA SER A 403 13.44 5.98 -11.54
C SER A 403 13.16 6.01 -13.05
N ARG A 404 11.88 5.92 -13.47
CA ARG A 404 11.49 5.99 -14.89
C ARG A 404 11.77 7.37 -15.47
N LEU A 405 11.58 8.45 -14.70
CA LEU A 405 11.97 9.79 -15.12
C LEU A 405 13.48 9.92 -15.33
N VAL A 406 14.29 9.42 -14.39
CA VAL A 406 15.76 9.46 -14.50
C VAL A 406 16.26 8.70 -15.73
N VAL A 407 15.75 7.48 -15.95
CA VAL A 407 16.11 6.69 -17.14
C VAL A 407 15.63 7.35 -18.42
N THR A 408 14.44 7.95 -18.39
CA THR A 408 13.92 8.69 -19.55
C THR A 408 14.86 9.83 -19.89
N ASP A 409 15.26 10.66 -18.93
CA ASP A 409 16.21 11.77 -19.12
C ASP A 409 17.56 11.28 -19.66
N TRP A 410 18.09 10.19 -19.11
CA TRP A 410 19.32 9.57 -19.60
C TRP A 410 19.20 9.16 -21.08
N VAL A 411 18.07 8.55 -21.48
CA VAL A 411 17.83 8.15 -22.88
C VAL A 411 17.84 9.36 -23.81
N GLN A 412 17.25 10.50 -23.40
CA GLN A 412 17.23 11.73 -24.22
C GLN A 412 18.64 12.22 -24.55
N HIS A 413 19.54 12.16 -23.58
CA HIS A 413 20.89 12.71 -23.71
C HIS A 413 21.89 11.72 -24.33
N ASN A 414 21.66 10.40 -24.20
CA ASN A 414 22.66 9.37 -24.54
C ASN A 414 22.29 8.48 -25.73
N VAL A 415 21.02 8.50 -26.18
CA VAL A 415 20.55 7.64 -27.28
C VAL A 415 20.23 8.48 -28.51
N ALA A 416 20.93 8.22 -29.61
CA ALA A 416 20.68 8.89 -30.90
C ALA A 416 19.21 8.75 -31.33
N THR A 417 18.59 9.87 -31.72
CA THR A 417 17.21 9.93 -32.23
C THR A 417 16.96 8.86 -33.30
N ARG A 418 15.77 8.25 -33.29
CA ARG A 418 15.37 7.12 -34.17
C ARG A 418 16.06 5.77 -33.91
N SER A 419 16.89 5.65 -32.87
CA SER A 419 17.35 4.33 -32.41
C SER A 419 16.15 3.45 -32.04
N LEU A 420 16.23 2.16 -32.34
CA LEU A 420 15.22 1.19 -31.93
C LEU A 420 15.40 0.84 -30.45
N LEU A 421 14.43 1.27 -29.64
CA LEU A 421 14.32 0.96 -28.22
C LEU A 421 13.27 -0.14 -28.04
N ALA A 422 13.64 -1.23 -27.38
CA ALA A 422 12.68 -2.25 -26.99
C ALA A 422 12.37 -2.22 -25.50
N TYR A 423 11.14 -2.57 -25.20
CA TYR A 423 10.55 -2.58 -23.88
C TYR A 423 9.89 -3.92 -23.59
N GLU A 424 9.73 -4.21 -22.32
CA GLU A 424 8.90 -5.31 -21.85
C GLU A 424 7.42 -5.04 -22.13
N GLN A 425 6.62 -6.10 -22.28
CA GLN A 425 5.18 -5.95 -22.49
C GLN A 425 4.45 -6.06 -21.15
N LEU A 426 3.72 -5.00 -20.78
CA LEU A 426 2.90 -4.96 -19.58
C LEU A 426 1.54 -5.68 -19.74
N PRO A 427 0.89 -6.13 -18.65
CA PRO A 427 -0.43 -6.78 -18.68
C PRO A 427 -1.57 -5.91 -19.21
N ASN A 428 -1.41 -4.60 -19.09
CA ASN A 428 -2.32 -3.56 -19.60
C ASN A 428 -1.58 -2.52 -20.46
N GLY A 429 -0.31 -2.77 -20.79
CA GLY A 429 0.46 -2.06 -21.82
C GLY A 429 0.90 -0.63 -21.56
N LEU A 430 0.49 0.00 -20.46
CA LEU A 430 0.43 1.46 -20.40
C LEU A 430 1.10 2.13 -19.20
N ILE A 431 1.48 1.40 -18.14
CA ILE A 431 1.92 2.05 -16.89
C ILE A 431 3.32 2.68 -17.02
N ASN A 432 4.18 2.11 -17.87
CA ASN A 432 5.58 2.53 -18.00
C ASN A 432 5.95 3.07 -19.37
N LEU A 433 5.31 2.56 -20.42
CA LEU A 433 5.59 2.93 -21.81
C LEU A 433 5.55 4.46 -22.06
N PRO A 434 4.60 5.23 -21.49
CA PRO A 434 4.53 6.67 -21.71
C PRO A 434 5.74 7.44 -21.18
N TYR A 435 6.44 6.93 -20.15
CA TYR A 435 7.69 7.54 -19.70
C TYR A 435 8.76 7.45 -20.81
N PHE A 436 8.91 6.28 -21.42
CA PHE A 436 10.06 6.04 -22.27
C PHE A 436 9.90 6.41 -23.75
N THR A 437 8.69 6.65 -24.23
CA THR A 437 8.41 6.72 -25.68
C THR A 437 7.66 7.97 -26.14
N SER A 438 6.78 8.53 -25.31
CA SER A 438 5.76 9.49 -25.77
C SER A 438 6.29 10.88 -26.12
N SER A 439 7.48 11.27 -25.66
CA SER A 439 8.05 12.61 -25.93
C SER A 439 9.31 12.61 -26.80
N LEU A 440 9.80 11.44 -27.24
CA LEU A 440 11.18 11.32 -27.74
C LEU A 440 11.33 10.79 -29.17
N GLY A 441 10.23 10.43 -29.83
CA GLY A 441 10.25 10.01 -31.23
C GLY A 441 10.98 8.69 -31.50
N TYR A 442 11.20 7.87 -30.47
CA TYR A 442 11.71 6.51 -30.64
C TYR A 442 10.55 5.57 -31.03
N PRO A 443 10.69 4.76 -32.09
CA PRO A 443 9.71 3.73 -32.41
C PRO A 443 9.60 2.73 -31.25
N PRO A 444 8.41 2.54 -30.64
CA PRO A 444 8.27 1.60 -29.54
C PRO A 444 8.32 0.15 -30.05
N CYS A 445 9.30 -0.63 -29.59
CA CYS A 445 9.42 -2.06 -29.86
C CYS A 445 9.08 -2.88 -28.63
N PHE A 446 8.37 -3.99 -28.77
CA PHE A 446 7.95 -4.81 -27.63
C PHE A 446 8.51 -6.22 -27.73
N THR A 447 9.16 -6.66 -26.66
CA THR A 447 9.83 -7.96 -26.63
C THR A 447 8.88 -9.10 -26.32
N GLN A 448 7.77 -8.83 -25.62
CA GLN A 448 6.86 -9.86 -25.07
C GLN A 448 7.58 -10.94 -24.25
N PHE A 449 8.70 -10.58 -23.60
CA PHE A 449 9.59 -11.54 -22.95
C PHE A 449 10.06 -12.70 -23.86
N ARG A 450 10.26 -12.43 -25.16
CA ARG A 450 10.77 -13.40 -26.14
C ARG A 450 12.25 -13.14 -26.42
N ALA A 451 13.11 -14.06 -26.00
CA ALA A 451 14.56 -13.95 -26.14
C ALA A 451 15.03 -13.81 -27.60
N ASN A 452 14.35 -14.45 -28.55
CA ASN A 452 14.68 -14.35 -29.97
C ASN A 452 14.38 -12.97 -30.58
N TRP A 453 13.50 -12.18 -29.97
CA TRP A 453 13.11 -10.86 -30.48
C TRP A 453 14.15 -9.78 -30.15
N ILE A 454 14.82 -9.91 -29.00
CA ILE A 454 15.97 -9.05 -28.65
C ILE A 454 17.27 -9.47 -29.34
N ALA A 455 17.33 -10.67 -29.91
CA ALA A 455 18.42 -11.09 -30.79
C ALA A 455 18.37 -10.40 -32.18
N GLY A 456 17.32 -9.60 -32.47
CA GLY A 456 17.09 -8.83 -33.71
C GLY A 456 17.55 -7.36 -33.66
N SER A 457 17.03 -6.50 -34.55
CA SER A 457 17.54 -5.14 -34.85
C SER A 457 17.52 -4.09 -33.71
N VAL A 458 17.19 -4.47 -32.49
CA VAL A 458 17.07 -3.54 -31.37
C VAL A 458 18.46 -3.12 -30.89
N ARG A 459 18.68 -1.82 -30.70
CA ARG A 459 19.96 -1.28 -30.21
C ARG A 459 20.00 -1.21 -28.69
N TYR A 460 18.88 -0.87 -28.06
CA TYR A 460 18.75 -0.83 -26.61
C TYR A 460 17.50 -1.56 -26.14
N VAL A 461 17.62 -2.31 -25.06
CA VAL A 461 16.50 -2.98 -24.38
C VAL A 461 16.39 -2.39 -22.98
N LEU A 462 15.22 -1.87 -22.65
CA LEU A 462 14.90 -1.35 -21.32
C LEU A 462 14.06 -2.38 -20.58
N THR A 463 14.44 -2.66 -19.34
CA THR A 463 13.72 -3.58 -18.45
C THR A 463 13.39 -2.87 -17.14
N ASP A 464 12.19 -3.07 -16.62
CA ASP A 464 11.74 -2.60 -15.31
C ASP A 464 11.52 -3.83 -14.42
N GLY A 465 12.20 -3.90 -13.27
CA GLY A 465 12.07 -4.99 -12.31
C GLY A 465 10.62 -5.31 -11.95
N TYR A 466 9.75 -4.29 -11.87
CA TYR A 466 8.32 -4.46 -11.67
C TYR A 466 7.68 -5.27 -12.80
N ASP A 467 7.95 -4.90 -14.05
CA ASP A 467 7.37 -5.55 -15.24
C ASP A 467 7.80 -7.01 -15.33
N VAL A 468 9.05 -7.29 -14.93
CA VAL A 468 9.58 -8.64 -14.94
C VAL A 468 9.04 -9.51 -13.81
N GLU A 469 8.43 -8.94 -12.79
CA GLU A 469 7.72 -9.68 -11.73
C GLU A 469 6.21 -9.76 -12.01
N GLU A 470 5.64 -8.71 -12.59
CA GLU A 470 4.21 -8.56 -12.88
C GLU A 470 3.88 -8.83 -14.36
N HIS A 471 4.00 -10.10 -14.77
CA HIS A 471 3.84 -10.55 -16.17
C HIS A 471 2.73 -11.62 -16.40
N PRO A 472 1.47 -11.42 -15.96
CA PRO A 472 0.37 -12.40 -16.02
C PRO A 472 0.03 -12.96 -17.41
N ARG A 473 0.48 -12.31 -18.49
CA ARG A 473 0.29 -12.78 -19.87
C ARG A 473 1.37 -13.75 -20.35
N PHE A 474 2.45 -13.90 -19.61
CA PHE A 474 3.64 -14.63 -20.04
C PHE A 474 4.02 -15.70 -19.04
N SER A 475 4.50 -16.84 -19.52
CA SER A 475 4.99 -17.89 -18.63
C SER A 475 6.32 -17.49 -17.98
N ALA A 476 6.53 -17.91 -16.74
CA ALA A 476 7.79 -17.71 -16.03
C ALA A 476 9.00 -18.24 -16.82
N SER A 477 8.85 -19.34 -17.56
CA SER A 477 9.90 -19.91 -18.41
C SER A 477 10.24 -19.03 -19.62
N SER A 478 9.30 -18.25 -20.15
CA SER A 478 9.58 -17.26 -21.19
C SER A 478 10.39 -16.11 -20.62
N VAL A 479 9.96 -15.56 -19.48
CA VAL A 479 10.62 -14.46 -18.77
C VAL A 479 12.04 -14.84 -18.34
N GLN A 480 12.24 -16.04 -17.82
CA GLN A 480 13.56 -16.52 -17.41
C GLN A 480 14.52 -16.65 -18.60
N ARG A 481 14.05 -17.18 -19.74
CA ARG A 481 14.87 -17.25 -20.98
C ARG A 481 15.20 -15.86 -21.52
N PHE A 482 14.26 -14.93 -21.43
CA PHE A 482 14.48 -13.54 -21.80
C PHE A 482 15.56 -12.89 -20.93
N ARG A 483 15.45 -12.99 -19.60
CA ARG A 483 16.48 -12.54 -18.64
C ARG A 483 17.85 -13.14 -18.92
N ALA A 484 17.92 -14.45 -19.14
CA ALA A 484 19.17 -15.15 -19.46
C ALA A 484 19.83 -14.65 -20.76
N SER A 485 19.03 -14.25 -21.75
CA SER A 485 19.55 -13.68 -22.99
C SER A 485 20.11 -12.28 -22.80
N LEU A 486 19.53 -11.45 -21.92
CA LEU A 486 20.05 -10.13 -21.57
C LEU A 486 21.32 -10.21 -20.74
N ALA A 487 21.44 -11.23 -19.89
CA ALA A 487 22.62 -11.48 -19.07
C ALA A 487 23.85 -11.96 -19.88
N ASN A 488 23.73 -12.21 -21.19
CA ASN A 488 24.84 -12.66 -22.02
C ASN A 488 25.80 -11.48 -22.35
N PRO A 489 27.03 -11.46 -21.79
CA PRO A 489 27.94 -10.32 -21.93
C PRO A 489 28.53 -10.18 -23.34
N GLN A 490 28.46 -11.22 -24.17
CA GLN A 490 28.88 -11.16 -25.58
C GLN A 490 27.84 -10.46 -26.45
N ARG A 491 26.59 -10.34 -25.98
CA ARG A 491 25.48 -9.78 -26.75
C ARG A 491 25.02 -8.43 -26.21
N PHE A 492 25.05 -8.24 -24.89
CA PHE A 492 24.58 -7.04 -24.24
C PHE A 492 25.57 -6.56 -23.19
N ARG A 493 25.66 -5.25 -23.04
CA ARG A 493 26.28 -4.59 -21.89
C ARG A 493 25.25 -3.70 -21.22
N VAL A 494 25.33 -3.56 -19.90
CA VAL A 494 24.55 -2.53 -19.18
C VAL A 494 25.11 -1.17 -19.59
N ALA A 495 24.24 -0.32 -20.13
CA ALA A 495 24.56 1.06 -20.50
C ALA A 495 24.20 2.03 -19.38
N GLU A 496 23.12 1.74 -18.66
CA GLU A 496 22.65 2.50 -17.50
C GLU A 496 21.84 1.57 -16.60
N ARG A 497 21.89 1.79 -15.28
CA ARG A 497 21.00 1.17 -14.32
C ARG A 497 20.63 2.17 -13.24
N VAL A 498 19.34 2.40 -13.06
CA VAL A 498 18.81 3.25 -11.98
C VAL A 498 18.14 2.35 -10.97
N HIS A 499 18.69 2.34 -9.76
CA HIS A 499 18.22 1.56 -8.63
C HIS A 499 18.61 2.28 -7.34
N TYR A 500 17.68 2.38 -6.40
CA TYR A 500 17.84 3.09 -5.14
C TYR A 500 17.75 2.14 -3.96
N GLU A 501 18.87 1.99 -3.26
CA GLU A 501 18.85 1.35 -1.95
C GLU A 501 18.36 2.34 -0.87
N PRO A 502 17.43 1.93 0.01
CA PRO A 502 17.10 2.67 1.21
C PRO A 502 18.37 2.94 2.02
N ALA A 503 18.66 4.21 2.29
CA ALA A 503 19.86 4.59 3.01
C ALA A 503 19.62 5.76 3.98
N PHE A 504 20.23 5.69 5.16
CA PHE A 504 20.21 6.79 6.13
C PHE A 504 21.51 6.81 6.94
N LEU A 505 22.15 7.97 7.04
CA LEU A 505 23.43 8.16 7.74
C LEU A 505 24.53 7.16 7.31
N GLY A 506 24.58 6.82 6.03
CA GLY A 506 25.56 5.87 5.46
C GLY A 506 25.24 4.39 5.67
N LEU A 507 24.16 4.06 6.39
CA LEU A 507 23.65 2.70 6.53
C LEU A 507 22.66 2.40 5.41
N THR A 508 22.82 1.27 4.72
CA THR A 508 21.91 0.81 3.67
C THR A 508 21.10 -0.41 4.13
N PHE A 509 19.89 -0.55 3.60
CA PHE A 509 19.01 -1.68 3.88
C PHE A 509 18.53 -2.32 2.59
N SER A 510 18.45 -3.64 2.56
CA SER A 510 17.99 -4.38 1.38
C SER A 510 16.52 -4.09 1.11
N ILE A 511 16.19 -3.91 -0.17
CA ILE A 511 14.82 -3.80 -0.69
C ILE A 511 14.52 -4.86 -1.77
N ASP A 512 15.53 -5.38 -2.47
CA ASP A 512 15.37 -6.24 -3.65
C ASP A 512 14.60 -7.54 -3.45
N ALA A 513 14.73 -8.15 -2.26
CA ALA A 513 14.05 -9.40 -1.96
C ALA A 513 12.63 -9.19 -1.40
N SER A 514 12.11 -7.97 -1.43
CA SER A 514 10.74 -7.65 -1.01
C SER A 514 9.72 -7.84 -2.15
N PRO A 515 8.43 -8.01 -1.82
CA PRO A 515 7.34 -7.96 -2.79
C PRO A 515 7.34 -6.69 -3.63
N HIS A 516 6.85 -6.79 -4.86
CA HIS A 516 6.90 -5.68 -5.82
C HIS A 516 6.16 -4.42 -5.34
N ASP A 517 5.10 -4.56 -4.54
CA ASP A 517 4.31 -3.43 -4.04
C ASP A 517 5.06 -2.61 -2.99
N TRP A 518 6.05 -3.21 -2.34
CA TRP A 518 7.00 -2.50 -1.47
C TRP A 518 8.00 -1.66 -2.27
N ARG A 519 8.24 -2.01 -3.53
CA ARG A 519 9.25 -1.39 -4.40
C ARG A 519 8.69 -0.30 -5.31
N TYR A 520 7.45 0.16 -5.14
CA TYR A 520 6.95 1.28 -5.94
C TYR A 520 7.85 2.53 -5.92
N PRO A 521 8.45 2.94 -4.78
CA PRO A 521 9.37 4.07 -4.74
C PRO A 521 10.74 3.82 -5.40
N ASP A 522 11.10 2.56 -5.61
CA ASP A 522 12.36 2.12 -6.22
C ASP A 522 12.11 1.08 -7.30
N ARG A 523 11.92 1.55 -8.54
CA ARG A 523 11.88 0.67 -9.70
C ARG A 523 13.30 0.46 -10.21
N ASP A 524 13.82 -0.76 -10.11
CA ASP A 524 15.09 -1.15 -10.72
C ASP A 524 14.94 -1.20 -12.24
N ILE A 525 15.46 -0.16 -12.91
CA ILE A 525 15.37 -0.04 -14.36
C ILE A 525 16.76 -0.14 -14.95
N THR A 526 16.93 -1.09 -15.86
CA THR A 526 18.20 -1.34 -16.53
C THR A 526 18.07 -1.10 -18.03
N VAL A 527 19.01 -0.34 -18.59
CA VAL A 527 19.16 -0.12 -20.03
C VAL A 527 20.30 -1.00 -20.55
N PHE A 528 19.97 -2.01 -21.32
CA PHE A 528 20.95 -2.86 -22.01
C PHE A 528 21.26 -2.31 -23.39
N ARG A 529 22.54 -2.14 -23.71
CA ARG A 529 23.00 -1.84 -25.07
C ARG A 529 23.51 -3.10 -25.74
N ARG A 530 23.01 -3.37 -26.94
CA ARG A 530 23.48 -4.48 -27.77
C ARG A 530 24.91 -4.25 -28.27
N LEU A 531 25.67 -5.34 -28.32
CA LEU A 531 27.01 -5.43 -28.92
C LEU A 531 26.93 -6.09 -30.31
N GLY A 532 27.73 -5.61 -31.26
CA GLY A 532 27.78 -6.12 -32.64
C GLY A 532 26.76 -5.50 -33.61
N PRO A 533 26.84 -5.87 -34.91
CA PRO A 533 26.02 -5.29 -35.96
C PRO A 533 24.53 -5.63 -35.79
N THR A 534 23.69 -4.66 -36.13
CA THR A 534 22.23 -4.76 -36.05
C THR A 534 21.72 -5.60 -37.22
N PRO A 535 21.07 -6.77 -37.00
CA PRO A 535 20.55 -7.58 -38.09
C PRO A 535 19.37 -6.85 -38.80
N PRO A 536 19.10 -7.13 -40.08
CA PRO A 536 18.18 -6.33 -40.90
C PRO A 536 16.68 -6.49 -40.60
N ARG A 537 16.25 -7.46 -39.78
CA ARG A 537 14.82 -7.73 -39.53
C ARG A 537 14.28 -7.06 -38.27
N VAL A 538 13.48 -6.02 -38.46
CA VAL A 538 12.67 -5.34 -37.43
C VAL A 538 11.30 -6.01 -37.37
N ALA A 539 11.11 -6.99 -36.49
CA ALA A 539 9.86 -7.75 -36.51
C ALA A 539 8.72 -7.14 -35.66
N HIS A 540 9.00 -6.31 -34.64
CA HIS A 540 7.97 -5.96 -33.63
C HIS A 540 8.08 -4.54 -33.07
N CYS A 541 8.27 -3.56 -33.96
CA CYS A 541 8.23 -2.14 -33.62
C CYS A 541 7.00 -1.47 -34.25
N TYR A 542 6.43 -0.50 -33.55
CA TYR A 542 5.24 0.23 -34.00
C TYR A 542 5.60 1.66 -34.38
N ARG A 543 4.77 2.28 -35.23
CA ARG A 543 4.97 3.68 -35.66
C ARG A 543 4.73 4.68 -34.54
N SER A 544 3.90 4.32 -33.57
CA SER A 544 3.53 5.14 -32.42
C SER A 544 3.14 4.26 -31.24
N VAL A 545 3.07 4.86 -30.05
CA VAL A 545 2.50 4.23 -28.85
C VAL A 545 1.06 3.82 -29.09
N SER A 546 0.25 4.68 -29.70
CA SER A 546 -1.15 4.38 -30.03
C SER A 546 -1.29 3.17 -30.95
N ALA A 547 -0.44 3.03 -31.96
CA ALA A 547 -0.43 1.87 -32.85
C ALA A 547 -0.03 0.59 -32.10
N ALA A 548 0.93 0.67 -31.18
CA ALA A 548 1.29 -0.45 -30.32
C ALA A 548 0.13 -0.87 -29.42
N VAL A 549 -0.55 0.10 -28.79
CA VAL A 549 -1.68 -0.16 -27.90
C VAL A 549 -2.82 -0.84 -28.67
N ALA A 550 -3.20 -0.30 -29.83
CA ALA A 550 -4.25 -0.89 -30.66
C ALA A 550 -3.93 -2.32 -31.11
N ALA A 551 -2.67 -2.61 -31.46
CA ALA A 551 -2.26 -3.92 -31.92
C ALA A 551 -2.13 -4.96 -30.78
N LEU A 552 -1.61 -4.55 -29.62
CA LEU A 552 -1.31 -5.44 -28.48
C LEU A 552 -2.47 -5.57 -27.49
N TYR A 553 -3.40 -4.62 -27.50
CA TYR A 553 -4.54 -4.53 -26.58
C TYR A 553 -5.81 -4.13 -27.35
N PRO A 554 -6.31 -4.98 -28.26
CA PRO A 554 -7.47 -4.64 -29.10
C PRO A 554 -8.73 -4.32 -28.28
N HIS A 555 -8.85 -4.84 -27.05
CA HIS A 555 -9.94 -4.51 -26.13
C HIS A 555 -9.78 -3.18 -25.38
N ALA A 556 -8.57 -2.61 -25.31
CA ALA A 556 -8.31 -1.32 -24.68
C ALA A 556 -8.56 -0.13 -25.62
N ALA A 557 -8.61 -0.35 -26.94
CA ALA A 557 -8.82 0.70 -27.94
C ALA A 557 -10.30 1.13 -28.10
N ASN A 558 -11.24 0.34 -27.55
CA ASN A 558 -12.68 0.61 -27.58
C ASN A 558 -13.23 1.04 -26.21
N GLY A 559 -12.35 1.39 -25.27
CA GLY A 559 -12.65 1.63 -23.85
C GLY A 559 -12.93 3.07 -23.53
#